data_AF-A0A401P2G0-F1
#
_entry.id   AF-A0A401P2G0-F1
#
_cell.length_a   1.000
_cell.length_b   1.000
_cell.length_c   1.000
_cell.angle_alpha   90.00
_cell.angle_beta   90.00
_cell.angle_gamma   90.00
#
_symmetry.space_group_name_H-M   'P 1'
#
loop_
_entity.id
_entity.type
_entity.pdbx_description
1 polymer ?
#
loop_
_entity_poly.entity_id
_entity_poly.type
_entity_poly.pdbx_seq_one_letter_code
_entity_poly.pdbx_strand_id
1 'polypeptide(L)'
;RFARLEKLQIGLAGRNLYIRFQSKTGDAMGMNMISKGTEMALTRLQEEFPSMRVLAVSGNYCTDKKPAAINWIEGRGKSIVCEAVIPAKVVREVLKTSTESLVEVNISKNLVGSAMAGCLGGYNAHAANIVTAVYIACGQDAAQNVSSSNCITLMESTGMCNEDLYISCTMPSIESLLNLQHVKITDPNDVLKSGFCRSKVNLQELPGNCMKKAA
;
A
#
# COMPACT_ATOMS: atom_id res chain seq x y z
N ARG A 1 2.12 -12.70 -21.76
CA ARG A 1 3.01 -11.56 -22.09
C ARG A 1 3.48 -10.81 -20.85
N PHE A 2 2.58 -10.40 -19.95
CA PHE A 2 2.95 -9.59 -18.76
C PHE A 2 3.07 -10.39 -17.46
N ALA A 3 2.26 -11.45 -17.28
CA ALA A 3 2.42 -12.38 -16.16
C ALA A 3 3.80 -13.05 -16.21
N ARG A 4 4.60 -12.85 -15.16
CA ARG A 4 5.87 -13.53 -14.92
C ARG A 4 5.88 -13.98 -13.48
N LEU A 5 5.73 -15.29 -13.25
CA LEU A 5 5.79 -15.90 -11.93
C LEU A 5 7.16 -15.62 -11.31
N GLU A 6 7.16 -15.09 -10.09
CA GLU A 6 8.36 -14.71 -9.36
C GLU A 6 8.61 -15.63 -8.16
N LYS A 7 7.56 -15.89 -7.38
CA LYS A 7 7.67 -16.64 -6.13
C LYS A 7 6.41 -17.48 -5.92
N LEU A 8 6.62 -18.67 -5.36
CA LEU A 8 5.56 -19.48 -4.77
C LEU A 8 5.80 -19.52 -3.27
N GLN A 9 4.75 -19.26 -2.50
CA GLN A 9 4.76 -19.49 -1.05
C GLN A 9 3.72 -20.54 -0.72
N ILE A 10 4.14 -21.52 0.07
CA ILE A 10 3.37 -22.73 0.33
C ILE A 10 3.00 -22.79 1.81
N GLY A 11 1.71 -22.99 2.10
CA GLY A 11 1.20 -23.33 3.42
C GLY A 11 0.60 -24.73 3.41
N LEU A 12 0.95 -25.56 4.41
CA LEU A 12 0.36 -26.88 4.60
C LEU A 12 -0.55 -26.87 5.82
N ALA A 13 -1.72 -27.52 5.71
CA ALA A 13 -2.60 -27.78 6.84
C ALA A 13 -3.16 -29.20 6.72
N GLY A 14 -2.46 -30.17 7.33
CA GLY A 14 -2.74 -31.59 7.12
C GLY A 14 -2.60 -31.94 5.64
N ARG A 15 -3.68 -32.46 5.04
CA ARG A 15 -3.73 -32.80 3.60
C ARG A 15 -3.98 -31.61 2.68
N ASN A 16 -4.25 -30.42 3.22
CA ASN A 16 -4.52 -29.23 2.42
C ASN A 16 -3.21 -28.52 2.07
N LEU A 17 -3.11 -28.10 0.81
CA LEU A 17 -2.00 -27.34 0.27
C LEU A 17 -2.52 -25.97 -0.20
N TYR A 18 -1.97 -24.90 0.37
CA TYR A 18 -2.25 -23.51 -0.01
C TYR A 18 -1.05 -22.97 -0.78
N ILE A 19 -1.27 -22.55 -2.03
CA ILE A 19 -0.22 -22.05 -2.91
C ILE A 19 -0.49 -20.58 -3.19
N ARG A 20 0.41 -19.70 -2.77
CA ARG A 20 0.36 -18.27 -3.07
C ARG A 20 1.27 -17.97 -4.25
N PHE A 21 0.65 -17.75 -5.41
CA PHE A 21 1.34 -17.37 -6.64
C PHE A 21 1.60 -15.87 -6.64
N GLN A 22 2.87 -15.48 -6.68
CA GLN A 22 3.29 -14.08 -6.83
C GLN A 22 3.90 -13.87 -8.21
N SER A 23 3.39 -12.89 -8.94
CA SER A 23 3.82 -12.60 -10.32
C SER A 23 3.74 -11.11 -10.59
N LYS A 24 4.65 -10.62 -11.44
CA LYS A 24 4.53 -9.30 -12.05
C LYS A 24 3.35 -9.23 -13.02
N THR A 25 2.69 -8.08 -13.09
CA THR A 25 1.47 -7.86 -13.89
C THR A 25 1.56 -6.64 -14.82
N GLY A 26 2.74 -6.01 -14.91
CA GLY A 26 2.92 -4.73 -15.59
C GLY A 26 2.19 -3.60 -14.86
N ASP A 27 1.53 -2.71 -15.60
CA ASP A 27 0.74 -1.61 -15.04
C ASP A 27 -0.66 -2.05 -14.56
N ALA A 28 -1.04 -3.31 -14.78
CA ALA A 28 -2.32 -3.83 -14.31
C ALA A 28 -2.26 -4.21 -12.83
N MET A 29 -3.35 -3.98 -12.09
CA MET A 29 -3.54 -4.49 -10.73
C MET A 29 -3.48 -6.03 -10.74
N GLY A 30 -3.99 -6.63 -11.82
CA GLY A 30 -3.54 -7.95 -12.25
C GLY A 30 -4.33 -9.14 -11.73
N MET A 31 -5.38 -8.95 -10.93
CA MET A 31 -6.18 -10.06 -10.37
C MET A 31 -6.64 -11.08 -11.41
N ASN A 32 -7.29 -10.65 -12.49
CA ASN A 32 -7.74 -11.57 -13.55
C ASN A 32 -6.56 -12.28 -14.26
N MET A 33 -5.44 -11.58 -14.42
CA MET A 33 -4.24 -12.11 -15.05
C MET A 33 -3.61 -13.21 -14.17
N ILE A 34 -3.54 -12.98 -12.86
CA ILE A 34 -3.00 -13.94 -11.89
C ILE A 34 -3.93 -15.13 -11.73
N SER A 35 -5.26 -14.93 -11.66
CA SER A 35 -6.21 -16.04 -11.57
C SER A 35 -6.09 -16.98 -12.77
N LYS A 36 -6.05 -16.45 -13.99
CA LYS A 36 -5.89 -17.26 -15.21
C LYS A 36 -4.56 -18.01 -15.24
N GLY A 37 -3.47 -17.35 -14.84
CA GLY A 37 -2.16 -18.01 -14.72
C GLY A 37 -2.14 -19.11 -13.66
N THR A 38 -2.85 -18.90 -12.55
CA THR A 38 -2.98 -19.86 -11.45
C THR A 38 -3.78 -21.08 -11.88
N GLU A 39 -4.90 -20.90 -12.59
CA GLU A 39 -5.69 -22.02 -13.14
C GLU A 39 -4.83 -22.91 -14.05
N MET A 40 -4.08 -22.32 -14.98
CA MET A 40 -3.20 -23.07 -15.87
C MET A 40 -2.09 -23.80 -15.10
N ALA A 41 -1.49 -23.16 -14.08
CA ALA A 41 -0.47 -23.78 -13.25
C ALA A 41 -1.03 -24.96 -12.44
N LEU A 42 -2.25 -24.82 -11.91
CA LEU A 42 -2.94 -25.87 -11.18
C LEU A 42 -3.31 -27.05 -12.09
N THR A 43 -3.77 -26.79 -13.33
CA THR A 43 -3.99 -27.86 -14.33
C THR A 43 -2.71 -28.64 -14.60
N ARG A 44 -1.59 -27.94 -14.82
CA ARG A 44 -0.28 -28.59 -15.02
C ARG A 44 0.15 -29.42 -13.80
N LEU A 45 -0.09 -28.92 -12.59
CA LEU A 45 0.17 -29.66 -11.35
C LEU A 45 -0.72 -30.91 -11.21
N GLN A 46 -1.97 -30.89 -11.69
CA GLN A 46 -2.85 -32.06 -11.67
C GLN A 46 -2.40 -33.15 -12.64
N GLU A 47 -1.72 -32.80 -13.74
CA GLU A 47 -1.12 -33.80 -14.64
C GLU A 47 0.03 -34.55 -13.95
N GLU A 48 0.86 -33.84 -13.16
CA GLU A 48 1.96 -34.45 -12.40
C GLU A 48 1.47 -35.20 -11.15
N PHE A 49 0.41 -34.70 -10.52
CA PHE A 49 -0.18 -35.28 -9.32
C PHE A 49 -1.68 -35.56 -9.56
N PRO A 50 -2.03 -36.68 -10.24
CA PRO A 50 -3.42 -36.97 -10.61
C PRO A 50 -4.38 -37.11 -9.43
N SER A 51 -3.87 -37.44 -8.23
CA SER A 51 -4.65 -37.50 -7.00
C SER A 51 -4.93 -36.12 -6.39
N MET A 52 -4.30 -35.05 -6.88
CA MET A 52 -4.51 -33.69 -6.40
C MET A 52 -5.88 -33.18 -6.82
N ARG A 53 -6.64 -32.69 -5.85
CA ARG A 53 -7.94 -32.04 -6.06
C ARG A 53 -7.82 -30.54 -5.81
N VAL A 54 -8.09 -29.74 -6.84
CA VAL A 54 -8.26 -28.29 -6.70
C VAL A 54 -9.63 -28.01 -6.06
N LEU A 55 -9.64 -27.47 -4.84
CA LEU A 55 -10.88 -27.11 -4.14
C LEU A 55 -11.40 -25.73 -4.57
N ALA A 56 -10.50 -24.75 -4.68
CA ALA A 56 -10.80 -23.40 -5.11
C ALA A 56 -9.53 -22.74 -5.65
N VAL A 57 -9.67 -21.85 -6.63
CA VAL A 57 -8.56 -21.01 -7.12
C VAL A 57 -8.12 -19.98 -6.05
N SER A 58 -9.08 -19.49 -5.25
CA SER A 58 -8.81 -18.63 -4.10
C SER A 58 -9.14 -19.35 -2.80
N GLY A 59 -8.10 -19.77 -2.07
CA GLY A 59 -8.21 -20.38 -0.74
C GLY A 59 -8.01 -19.38 0.41
N ASN A 60 -8.30 -18.09 0.19
CA ASN A 60 -8.02 -16.98 1.12
C ASN A 60 -6.54 -16.76 1.51
N TYR A 61 -5.61 -17.50 0.90
CA TYR A 61 -4.15 -17.38 1.13
C TYR A 61 -3.50 -16.30 0.25
N CYS A 62 -4.29 -15.52 -0.51
CA CYS A 62 -3.82 -14.43 -1.33
C CYS A 62 -3.29 -13.21 -0.53
N THR A 63 -3.97 -12.61 0.45
CA THR A 63 -5.39 -12.59 0.84
C THR A 63 -6.03 -11.33 0.23
N ASP A 64 -7.13 -11.45 -0.52
CA ASP A 64 -7.77 -10.31 -1.17
C ASP A 64 -8.81 -9.66 -0.26
N LYS A 65 -8.87 -8.32 -0.11
CA LYS A 65 -9.93 -7.56 0.61
C LYS A 65 -10.25 -8.01 2.05
N LYS A 66 -9.38 -8.79 2.69
CA LYS A 66 -9.53 -9.23 4.10
C LYS A 66 -8.22 -8.91 4.84
N PRO A 67 -8.28 -8.54 6.13
CA PRO A 67 -7.08 -8.32 6.92
C PRO A 67 -6.30 -9.64 7.07
N ALA A 68 -5.01 -9.60 6.75
CA ALA A 68 -4.16 -10.79 6.85
C ALA A 68 -2.69 -10.40 7.07
N ALA A 69 -2.06 -11.05 8.06
CA ALA A 69 -0.64 -10.85 8.37
C ALA A 69 0.28 -11.15 7.19
N ILE A 70 -0.09 -12.10 6.33
CA ILE A 70 0.71 -12.46 5.14
C ILE A 70 0.86 -11.28 4.17
N ASN A 71 -0.16 -10.43 4.02
CA ASN A 71 -0.06 -9.23 3.18
C ASN A 71 0.83 -8.16 3.82
N TRP A 72 0.86 -8.09 5.15
CA TRP A 72 1.74 -7.18 5.89
C TRP A 72 3.21 -7.60 5.79
N ILE A 73 3.49 -8.89 6.00
CA ILE A 73 4.86 -9.43 6.10
C ILE A 73 5.49 -9.62 4.73
N GLU A 74 4.77 -10.25 3.79
CA GLU A 74 5.31 -10.63 2.48
C GLU A 74 4.94 -9.62 1.38
N GLY A 75 4.12 -8.62 1.71
CA GLY A 75 3.57 -7.66 0.75
C GLY A 75 2.48 -8.25 -0.14
N ARG A 76 1.78 -7.36 -0.85
CA ARG A 76 0.84 -7.70 -1.93
C ARG A 76 0.60 -6.50 -2.84
N GLY A 77 0.76 -6.66 -4.15
CA GLY A 77 0.74 -5.51 -5.06
C GLY A 77 2.05 -4.73 -4.96
N LYS A 78 1.98 -3.45 -4.61
CA LYS A 78 3.14 -2.56 -4.50
C LYS A 78 3.50 -2.32 -3.03
N SER A 79 4.76 -2.49 -2.70
CA SER A 79 5.34 -2.14 -1.39
C SER A 79 6.10 -0.82 -1.54
N ILE A 80 5.68 0.21 -0.81
CA ILE A 80 6.20 1.58 -0.97
C ILE A 80 6.59 2.14 0.39
N VAL A 81 7.64 2.95 0.41
CA VAL A 81 7.97 3.84 1.51
C VAL A 81 8.05 5.28 0.99
N CYS A 82 7.60 6.22 1.81
CA CYS A 82 7.68 7.65 1.57
C CYS A 82 8.26 8.31 2.81
N GLU A 83 9.20 9.23 2.64
CA GLU A 83 9.88 9.93 3.73
C GLU A 83 10.04 11.42 3.43
N ALA A 84 10.01 12.23 4.49
CA ALA A 84 10.22 13.66 4.44
C ALA A 84 10.90 14.18 5.73
N VAL A 85 11.59 15.31 5.61
CA VAL A 85 12.06 16.09 6.76
C VAL A 85 11.30 17.43 6.76
N ILE A 86 10.60 17.70 7.86
CA ILE A 86 9.82 18.93 8.04
C ILE A 86 10.60 19.85 8.97
N PRO A 87 11.02 21.05 8.50
CA PRO A 87 11.77 21.99 9.34
C PRO A 87 10.99 22.41 10.59
N ALA A 88 11.68 22.60 11.72
CA ALA A 88 11.10 23.01 13.00
C ALA A 88 10.19 24.24 12.88
N LYS A 89 10.59 25.20 12.05
CA LYS A 89 9.79 26.40 11.74
C LYS A 89 8.43 26.03 11.14
N VAL A 90 8.39 25.10 10.19
CA VAL A 90 7.15 24.63 9.56
C VAL A 90 6.28 23.85 10.55
N VAL A 91 6.89 23.02 11.41
CA VAL A 91 6.18 22.31 12.47
C VAL A 91 5.48 23.30 13.43
N ARG A 92 6.20 24.35 13.87
CA ARG A 92 5.63 25.39 14.76
C ARG A 92 4.61 26.28 14.06
N GLU A 93 4.92 26.78 12.87
CA GLU A 93 4.11 27.79 12.19
C GLU A 93 2.93 27.21 11.42
N VAL A 94 3.02 25.99 10.90
CA VAL A 94 1.96 25.37 10.09
C VAL A 94 1.23 24.30 10.87
N LEU A 95 1.95 23.35 11.48
CA LEU A 95 1.34 22.25 12.24
C LEU A 95 0.93 22.67 13.66
N LYS A 96 1.35 23.87 14.10
CA LYS A 96 0.99 24.47 15.40
C LYS A 96 1.33 23.58 16.59
N THR A 97 2.45 22.88 16.50
CA THR A 97 2.93 21.94 17.53
C THR A 97 4.46 21.93 17.60
N SER A 98 5.03 21.05 18.40
CA SER A 98 6.47 20.78 18.46
C SER A 98 6.80 19.40 17.87
N THR A 99 8.03 19.23 17.40
CA THR A 99 8.54 17.94 16.91
C THR A 99 8.52 16.89 18.01
N GLU A 100 8.93 17.25 19.22
CA GLU A 100 8.90 16.37 20.40
C GLU A 100 7.49 15.84 20.67
N SER A 101 6.48 16.72 20.70
CA SER A 101 5.09 16.32 20.92
C SER A 101 4.57 15.39 19.81
N LEU A 102 4.96 15.62 18.56
CA LEU A 102 4.56 14.74 17.45
C LEU A 102 5.20 13.36 17.56
N VAL A 103 6.48 13.28 17.91
CA VAL A 103 7.19 12.02 18.12
C VAL A 103 6.57 11.24 19.28
N GLU A 104 6.29 11.91 20.41
CA GLU A 104 5.67 11.28 21.59
C GLU A 104 4.27 10.73 21.26
N VAL A 105 3.45 11.51 20.55
CA VAL A 105 2.13 11.06 20.09
C VAL A 105 2.25 9.90 19.11
N ASN A 106 3.22 9.93 18.19
CA ASN A 106 3.41 8.83 17.25
C ASN A 106 3.76 7.53 17.97
N ILE A 107 4.69 7.56 18.92
CA ILE A 107 5.08 6.39 19.72
C ILE A 107 3.89 5.89 20.53
N SER A 108 3.26 6.77 21.30
CA SER A 108 2.18 6.37 22.22
C SER A 108 0.93 5.89 21.48
N LYS A 109 0.59 6.51 20.34
CA LYS A 109 -0.66 6.24 19.61
C LYS A 109 -0.49 5.20 18.50
N ASN A 110 0.43 5.44 17.56
CA ASN A 110 0.58 4.60 16.37
C ASN A 110 1.32 3.30 16.67
N LEU A 111 2.24 3.30 17.65
CA LEU A 111 3.01 2.10 17.99
C LEU A 111 2.41 1.40 19.21
N VAL A 112 2.54 2.01 20.40
CA VAL A 112 2.11 1.39 21.67
C VAL A 112 0.58 1.18 21.66
N GLY A 113 -0.20 2.20 21.33
CA GLY A 113 -1.67 2.10 21.26
C GLY A 113 -2.15 1.01 20.32
N SER A 114 -1.63 0.97 19.08
CA SER A 114 -1.96 -0.08 18.11
C SER A 114 -1.50 -1.47 18.56
N ALA A 115 -0.35 -1.58 19.23
CA ALA A 115 0.12 -2.83 19.81
C ALA A 115 -0.82 -3.34 20.92
N MET A 116 -1.24 -2.45 21.84
CA MET A 116 -2.20 -2.77 22.90
C MET A 116 -3.58 -3.17 22.35
N ALA A 117 -3.97 -2.63 21.20
CA ALA A 117 -5.20 -2.98 20.50
C ALA A 117 -5.11 -4.28 19.67
N GLY A 118 -3.93 -4.91 19.58
CA GLY A 118 -3.73 -6.10 18.75
C GLY A 118 -3.86 -5.83 17.25
N CYS A 119 -3.58 -4.60 16.80
CA CYS A 119 -3.66 -4.24 15.40
C CYS A 119 -2.55 -4.95 14.58
N LEU A 120 -2.91 -5.49 13.42
CA LEU A 120 -1.97 -6.05 12.45
C LEU A 120 -1.91 -5.14 11.22
N GLY A 121 -0.78 -4.46 11.01
CA GLY A 121 -0.58 -3.54 9.88
C GLY A 121 -1.21 -2.14 10.04
N GLY A 122 -1.90 -1.89 11.16
CA GLY A 122 -2.57 -0.63 11.49
C GLY A 122 -1.76 0.31 12.39
N TYR A 123 -0.46 0.49 12.13
CA TYR A 123 0.44 1.32 12.95
C TYR A 123 0.51 2.76 12.44
N ASN A 124 -0.66 3.36 12.20
CA ASN A 124 -0.81 4.68 11.59
C ASN A 124 -2.04 5.40 12.15
N ALA A 125 -2.23 6.68 11.79
CA ALA A 125 -3.36 7.45 12.26
C ALA A 125 -4.63 7.24 11.44
N HIS A 126 -4.55 7.40 10.12
CA HIS A 126 -5.72 7.40 9.23
C HIS A 126 -5.33 7.15 7.76
N ALA A 127 -4.38 6.25 7.50
CA ALA A 127 -3.94 5.93 6.13
C ALA A 127 -5.13 5.52 5.24
N ALA A 128 -6.10 4.78 5.81
CA ALA A 128 -7.33 4.35 5.14
C ALA A 128 -8.15 5.52 4.56
N ASN A 129 -8.17 6.68 5.20
CA ASN A 129 -8.92 7.84 4.70
C ASN A 129 -8.33 8.35 3.40
N ILE A 130 -7.00 8.52 3.35
CA ILE A 130 -6.29 9.00 2.17
C ILE A 130 -6.36 7.98 1.04
N VAL A 131 -6.12 6.70 1.35
CA VAL A 131 -6.21 5.61 0.37
C VAL A 131 -7.60 5.56 -0.24
N THR A 132 -8.66 5.61 0.57
CA THR A 132 -10.04 5.57 0.07
C THR A 132 -10.35 6.77 -0.82
N ALA A 133 -9.96 7.98 -0.42
CA ALA A 133 -10.18 9.19 -1.22
C ALA A 133 -9.50 9.09 -2.58
N VAL A 134 -8.23 8.68 -2.62
CA VAL A 134 -7.47 8.49 -3.87
C VAL A 134 -8.09 7.35 -4.69
N TYR A 135 -8.50 6.25 -4.07
CA TYR A 135 -9.05 5.10 -4.78
C TYR A 135 -10.36 5.46 -5.48
N ILE A 136 -11.26 6.16 -4.79
CA ILE A 136 -12.51 6.64 -5.38
C ILE A 136 -12.23 7.64 -6.51
N ALA A 137 -11.35 8.62 -6.27
CA ALA A 137 -11.03 9.65 -7.27
C ALA A 137 -10.35 9.07 -8.53
N CYS A 138 -9.56 8.01 -8.38
CA CYS A 138 -8.81 7.38 -9.45
C CYS A 138 -9.50 6.11 -10.02
N GLY A 139 -10.76 5.83 -9.67
CA GLY A 139 -11.50 4.67 -10.17
C GLY A 139 -10.89 3.31 -9.80
N GLN A 140 -10.22 3.22 -8.65
CA GLN A 140 -9.68 1.98 -8.09
C GLN A 140 -10.76 1.22 -7.31
N ASP A 141 -10.49 -0.05 -6.96
CA ASP A 141 -11.41 -0.86 -6.15
C ASP A 141 -11.32 -0.45 -4.67
N ALA A 142 -12.28 0.35 -4.21
CA ALA A 142 -12.33 0.85 -2.84
C ALA A 142 -12.38 -0.26 -1.78
N ALA A 143 -12.84 -1.47 -2.11
CA ALA A 143 -12.83 -2.59 -1.15
C ALA A 143 -11.42 -3.11 -0.87
N GLN A 144 -10.45 -2.83 -1.75
CA GLN A 144 -9.03 -3.14 -1.51
C GLN A 144 -8.37 -2.19 -0.49
N ASN A 145 -9.08 -1.18 -0.01
CA ASN A 145 -8.63 -0.34 1.11
C ASN A 145 -8.30 -1.17 2.36
N VAL A 146 -8.95 -2.32 2.57
CA VAL A 146 -8.69 -3.22 3.70
C VAL A 146 -7.21 -3.61 3.81
N SER A 147 -6.57 -3.96 2.69
CA SER A 147 -5.15 -4.33 2.62
C SER A 147 -4.27 -3.15 2.21
N SER A 148 -4.77 -2.26 1.37
CA SER A 148 -3.99 -1.13 0.85
C SER A 148 -3.74 -0.04 1.88
N SER A 149 -4.51 0.00 2.97
CA SER A 149 -4.30 0.93 4.09
C SER A 149 -3.34 0.43 5.17
N ASN A 150 -2.79 -0.78 5.01
CA ASN A 150 -1.69 -1.25 5.85
C ASN A 150 -0.55 -0.23 5.79
N CYS A 151 -0.21 0.34 6.94
CA CYS A 151 0.77 1.40 7.04
C CYS A 151 1.39 1.43 8.43
N ILE A 152 2.72 1.60 8.48
CA ILE A 152 3.44 2.03 9.67
C ILE A 152 3.96 3.44 9.48
N THR A 153 3.64 4.32 10.42
CA THR A 153 4.13 5.70 10.48
C THR A 153 5.19 5.82 11.56
N LEU A 154 6.38 6.25 11.18
CA LEU A 154 7.49 6.51 12.09
C LEU A 154 7.83 8.00 12.07
N MET A 155 8.17 8.53 13.24
CA MET A 155 8.54 9.93 13.43
C MET A 155 9.74 9.98 14.37
N GLU A 156 10.72 10.81 14.01
CA GLU A 156 11.96 10.99 14.79
C GLU A 156 12.39 12.45 14.72
N SER A 157 13.02 12.94 15.79
CA SER A 157 13.70 14.23 15.76
C SER A 157 14.99 14.14 14.95
N THR A 158 15.28 15.15 14.14
CA THR A 158 16.47 15.21 13.28
C THR A 158 17.02 16.63 13.14
N GLY A 159 18.10 16.77 12.35
CA GLY A 159 18.81 18.03 12.14
C GLY A 159 19.83 18.34 13.23
N MET A 160 20.56 19.45 13.08
CA MET A 160 21.67 19.79 13.99
C MET A 160 21.21 20.06 15.43
N CYS A 161 19.99 20.56 15.60
CA CYS A 161 19.43 20.89 16.92
C CYS A 161 18.38 19.87 17.41
N ASN A 162 18.15 18.76 16.70
CA ASN A 162 17.06 17.81 16.97
C ASN A 162 15.66 18.45 17.04
N GLU A 163 15.44 19.55 16.31
CA GLU A 163 14.14 20.22 16.25
C GLU A 163 13.35 19.93 14.96
N ASP A 164 14.01 19.42 13.91
CA ASP A 164 13.33 19.07 12.67
C ASP A 164 12.65 17.71 12.81
N LEU A 165 11.53 17.52 12.13
CA LEU A 165 10.77 16.27 12.17
C LEU A 165 11.09 15.41 10.96
N TYR A 166 11.74 14.26 11.17
CA TYR A 166 11.72 13.18 10.19
C TYR A 166 10.41 12.41 10.31
N ILE A 167 9.76 12.16 9.18
CA ILE A 167 8.55 11.34 9.10
C ILE A 167 8.67 10.34 7.95
N SER A 168 8.26 9.11 8.20
CA SER A 168 8.11 8.10 7.15
C SER A 168 6.81 7.31 7.27
N CYS A 169 6.31 6.88 6.11
CA CYS A 169 5.17 5.98 5.99
C CYS A 169 5.56 4.80 5.10
N THR A 170 5.45 3.58 5.63
CA THR A 170 5.71 2.35 4.88
C THR A 170 4.42 1.57 4.69
N MET A 171 4.08 1.28 3.43
CA MET A 171 2.84 0.64 3.02
C MET A 171 3.16 -0.60 2.15
N PRO A 172 3.18 -1.81 2.72
CA PRO A 172 3.70 -3.00 2.02
C PRO A 172 2.72 -3.64 1.04
N SER A 173 1.44 -3.27 1.08
CA SER A 173 0.39 -3.99 0.35
C SER A 173 -0.60 -3.11 -0.44
N ILE A 174 -0.10 -2.09 -1.16
CA ILE A 174 -0.94 -1.22 -1.98
C ILE A 174 -1.34 -1.93 -3.27
N GLU A 175 -2.64 -2.15 -3.44
CA GLU A 175 -3.22 -2.76 -4.64
C GLU A 175 -3.80 -1.69 -5.55
N SER A 176 -2.98 -1.17 -6.45
CA SER A 176 -3.39 -0.09 -7.35
C SER A 176 -2.82 -0.25 -8.74
N LEU A 177 -3.54 0.30 -9.72
CA LEU A 177 -3.08 0.51 -11.10
C LEU A 177 -2.07 1.66 -11.21
N LEU A 178 -1.97 2.51 -10.19
CA LEU A 178 -1.07 3.66 -10.21
C LEU A 178 0.39 3.21 -10.16
N ASN A 179 1.24 3.84 -10.98
CA ASN A 179 2.69 3.65 -10.94
C ASN A 179 3.28 4.46 -9.78
N LEU A 180 3.37 3.79 -8.63
CA LEU A 180 3.92 4.33 -7.40
C LEU A 180 5.39 3.93 -7.29
N GLN A 181 6.26 4.89 -7.04
CA GLN A 181 7.69 4.70 -6.77
C GLN A 181 8.01 5.16 -5.35
N HIS A 182 9.19 4.79 -4.85
CA HIS A 182 9.71 5.38 -3.61
C HIS A 182 9.82 6.89 -3.78
N VAL A 183 9.25 7.65 -2.85
CA VAL A 183 9.26 9.12 -2.90
C VAL A 183 9.99 9.64 -1.66
N LYS A 184 11.13 10.29 -1.90
CA LYS A 184 11.81 11.10 -0.88
C LYS A 184 11.47 12.55 -1.15
N ILE A 185 10.75 13.20 -0.24
CA ILE A 185 10.36 14.60 -0.38
C ILE A 185 11.41 15.44 0.33
N THR A 186 12.29 16.07 -0.44
CA THR A 186 13.33 16.97 0.06
C THR A 186 12.99 18.45 -0.13
N ASP A 187 12.08 18.78 -1.06
CA ASP A 187 11.55 20.12 -1.28
C ASP A 187 10.02 20.14 -1.04
N PRO A 188 9.49 21.05 -0.21
CA PRO A 188 8.05 21.24 -0.05
C PRO A 188 7.27 21.43 -1.36
N ASN A 189 7.93 21.94 -2.42
CA ASN A 189 7.32 22.15 -3.74
C ASN A 189 7.20 20.86 -4.57
N ASP A 190 7.85 19.77 -4.18
CA ASP A 190 7.77 18.50 -4.91
C ASP A 190 6.40 17.81 -4.74
N VAL A 191 5.69 18.12 -3.65
CA VAL A 191 4.31 17.65 -3.37
C VAL A 191 3.33 18.08 -4.46
N LEU A 192 3.54 19.25 -5.08
CA LEU A 192 2.67 19.79 -6.13
C LEU A 192 3.00 19.27 -7.54
N LYS A 193 4.23 18.77 -7.75
CA LYS A 193 4.69 18.27 -9.06
C LYS A 193 4.35 16.80 -9.28
N SER A 194 4.13 16.04 -8.21
CA SER A 194 3.68 14.64 -8.31
C SER A 194 2.20 14.58 -8.68
N GLY A 195 1.89 14.81 -9.96
CA GLY A 195 0.55 14.59 -10.50
C GLY A 195 0.12 13.13 -10.28
N PHE A 196 -0.79 12.90 -9.34
CA PHE A 196 -1.24 11.57 -8.90
C PHE A 196 -1.93 10.71 -9.99
N CYS A 197 -2.24 11.29 -11.15
CA CYS A 197 -2.89 10.59 -12.26
C CYS A 197 -2.21 10.93 -13.59
N ARG A 198 -1.25 10.12 -14.03
CA ARG A 198 -0.83 10.08 -15.44
C ARG A 198 -0.75 8.64 -15.95
N SER A 199 -1.91 8.05 -16.20
CA SER A 199 -2.07 7.06 -17.27
C SER A 199 -2.80 7.74 -18.42
N LYS A 200 -2.05 8.33 -19.36
CA LYS A 200 -2.49 8.85 -20.67
C LYS A 200 -3.85 9.59 -20.71
N VAL A 201 -3.88 10.84 -20.24
CA VAL A 201 -4.84 11.84 -20.73
C VAL A 201 -4.02 13.05 -21.21
N ASN A 202 -4.13 13.36 -22.50
CA ASN A 202 -3.42 14.46 -23.14
C ASN A 202 -4.08 15.78 -22.69
N LEU A 203 -3.40 16.57 -21.86
CA LEU A 203 -3.93 17.80 -21.25
C LEU A 203 -3.95 19.01 -22.21
N GLN A 204 -4.00 18.80 -23.52
CA GLN A 204 -4.16 19.88 -24.50
C GLN A 204 -5.62 20.17 -24.89
N GLU A 205 -6.62 19.44 -24.36
CA GLU A 205 -8.03 19.61 -24.78
C GLU A 205 -9.06 19.58 -23.64
N LEU A 206 -8.89 20.36 -22.56
CA LEU A 206 -10.03 20.64 -21.67
C LEU A 206 -10.15 22.14 -21.37
N PRO A 207 -11.28 22.78 -21.73
CA PRO A 207 -11.50 24.21 -21.53
C PRO A 207 -11.66 24.52 -20.03
N GLY A 208 -11.01 25.59 -19.58
CA GLY A 208 -11.01 26.00 -18.19
C GLY A 208 -12.39 26.46 -17.71
N ASN A 209 -12.93 25.79 -16.67
CA ASN A 209 -13.85 26.37 -15.68
C ASN A 209 -14.41 25.35 -14.66
N CYS A 210 -13.57 24.54 -14.00
CA CYS A 210 -14.06 23.66 -12.92
C CYS A 210 -13.15 23.59 -11.69
N MET A 211 -12.67 24.75 -11.21
CA MET A 211 -12.11 24.91 -9.85
C MET A 211 -12.78 26.07 -9.11
N LYS A 212 -14.07 25.93 -8.82
CA LYS A 212 -14.76 26.69 -7.75
C LYS A 212 -15.88 25.83 -7.19
N LYS A 213 -15.62 25.15 -6.06
CA LYS A 213 -16.52 24.78 -4.95
C LYS A 213 -16.09 23.46 -4.32
N ALA A 214 -15.29 23.57 -3.28
CA ALA A 214 -15.32 22.72 -2.10
C ALA A 214 -14.48 23.45 -1.04
N ALA A 215 -15.16 24.31 -0.29
CA ALA A 215 -14.69 24.82 1.01
C ALA A 215 -15.39 23.97 2.08
#